data_AF-A0A962NEE7-F1
#
_entry.id   AF-A0A962NEE7-F1
#
_cell.length_a   1.000
_cell.length_b   1.000
_cell.length_c   1.000
_cell.angle_alpha   90.00
_cell.angle_beta   90.00
_cell.angle_gamma   90.00
#
_symmetry.space_group_name_H-M   'P 1'
#
loop_
_entity.id
_entity.type
_entity.pdbx_description
1 polymer ?
#
loop_
_entity_poly.entity_id
_entity_poly.type
_entity_poly.pdbx_seq_one_letter_code
_entity_poly.pdbx_strand_id
1 'polypeptide(L)'
;MTRPDPNSNLRQAFGAFMTGVTVVTTRTEEGSPVGFTANSFTSVSLEPPLLLVCLSLNMHSLPAFRTCGHFAVSILSEQQQDVSNLFASYMGDRFASTRWHADSFGMPLI
;
A
#
# COMPACT_ATOMS: atom_id res chain seq x y z
N MET A 1 -14.88 -30.04 5.71
CA MET A 1 -13.81 -29.13 5.26
C MET A 1 -13.26 -28.41 6.48
N THR A 2 -12.03 -28.69 6.87
CA THR A 2 -11.37 -28.06 8.02
C THR A 2 -11.08 -26.60 7.70
N ARG A 3 -11.45 -25.69 8.61
CA ARG A 3 -11.16 -24.26 8.50
C ARG A 3 -9.63 -24.09 8.45
N PRO A 4 -9.06 -23.40 7.44
CA PRO A 4 -7.63 -23.17 7.39
C PRO A 4 -7.17 -22.48 8.69
N ASP A 5 -6.12 -22.99 9.32
CA ASP A 5 -5.48 -22.32 10.46
C ASP A 5 -4.85 -21.00 9.95
N PRO A 6 -5.37 -19.83 10.36
CA PRO A 6 -4.91 -18.54 9.85
C PRO A 6 -3.46 -18.21 10.26
N ASN A 7 -2.92 -18.89 11.27
CA ASN A 7 -1.79 -18.38 12.05
C ASN A 7 -0.40 -18.83 11.56
N SER A 8 -0.30 -19.69 10.55
CA SER A 8 0.99 -20.03 9.92
C SER A 8 0.84 -20.59 8.51
N ASN A 9 0.07 -21.66 8.34
CA ASN A 9 0.07 -22.43 7.10
C ASN A 9 -0.52 -21.64 5.92
N LEU A 10 -1.60 -20.89 6.15
CA LEU A 10 -2.21 -20.08 5.09
C LEU A 10 -1.31 -18.92 4.67
N ARG A 11 -0.68 -18.23 5.63
CA ARG A 11 0.26 -17.13 5.35
C ARG A 11 1.48 -17.64 4.58
N GLN A 12 2.03 -18.79 4.95
CA GLN A 12 3.14 -19.42 4.24
C GLN A 12 2.74 -19.78 2.80
N ALA A 13 1.55 -20.38 2.62
CA ALA A 13 1.04 -20.73 1.30
C ALA A 13 0.89 -19.49 0.40
N PHE A 14 0.33 -18.40 0.90
CA PHE A 14 0.21 -17.15 0.14
C PHE A 14 1.57 -16.48 -0.12
N GLY A 15 2.50 -16.56 0.84
CA GLY A 15 3.85 -16.03 0.70
C GLY A 15 4.71 -16.75 -0.34
N ALA A 16 4.32 -17.96 -0.76
CA ALA A 16 5.02 -18.69 -1.82
C ALA A 16 4.82 -18.07 -3.22
N PHE A 17 3.79 -17.24 -3.41
CA PHE A 17 3.55 -16.52 -4.66
C PHE A 17 4.38 -15.23 -4.69
N MET A 18 5.37 -15.17 -5.58
CA MET A 18 6.24 -14.01 -5.73
C MET A 18 5.46 -12.79 -6.24
N THR A 19 5.71 -11.64 -5.63
CA THR A 19 5.09 -10.36 -5.96
C THR A 19 6.13 -9.25 -5.98
N GLY A 20 5.86 -8.17 -6.70
CA GLY A 20 6.54 -6.91 -6.46
C GLY A 20 6.10 -6.26 -5.15
N VAL A 21 6.75 -5.16 -4.77
CA VAL A 21 6.36 -4.36 -3.60
C VAL A 21 5.94 -2.98 -4.07
N THR A 22 4.83 -2.49 -3.53
CA THR A 22 4.33 -1.14 -3.81
C THR A 22 4.14 -0.34 -2.53
N VAL A 23 4.17 0.98 -2.65
CA VAL A 23 3.63 1.89 -1.64
C VAL A 23 2.36 2.49 -2.20
N VAL A 24 1.27 2.33 -1.45
CA VAL A 24 -0.02 2.93 -1.77
C VAL A 24 -0.22 4.15 -0.89
N THR A 25 -0.55 5.29 -1.51
CA THR A 25 -0.64 6.58 -0.83
C THR A 25 -1.97 7.27 -1.12
N THR A 26 -2.39 8.09 -0.17
CA THR A 26 -3.48 9.06 -0.33
C THR A 26 -3.25 10.23 0.63
N ARG A 27 -4.26 11.07 0.83
CA ARG A 27 -4.25 12.13 1.85
C ARG A 27 -5.40 11.95 2.82
N THR A 28 -5.21 12.39 4.06
CA THR A 28 -6.31 12.57 5.03
C THR A 28 -7.22 13.71 4.60
N GLU A 29 -8.36 13.88 5.28
CA GLU A 29 -9.28 14.99 5.04
C GLU A 29 -8.61 16.36 5.31
N GLU A 30 -7.66 16.41 6.23
CA GLU A 30 -6.83 17.59 6.54
C GLU A 30 -5.69 17.80 5.53
N GLY A 31 -5.57 16.93 4.52
CA GLY A 31 -4.56 17.02 3.47
C GLY A 31 -3.20 16.41 3.81
N SER A 32 -3.04 15.82 5.00
CA SER A 32 -1.77 15.18 5.39
C SER A 32 -1.51 13.90 4.58
N PRO A 33 -0.28 13.66 4.09
CA PRO A 33 0.01 12.46 3.31
C PRO A 33 -0.01 11.21 4.20
N VAL A 34 -0.64 10.15 3.71
CA VAL A 34 -0.64 8.83 4.35
C VAL A 34 -0.36 7.76 3.31
N GLY A 35 0.24 6.66 3.72
CA GLY A 35 0.50 5.55 2.82
C GLY A 35 0.97 4.31 3.55
N PHE A 36 0.97 3.18 2.87
CA PHE A 36 1.39 1.89 3.42
C PHE A 36 2.03 1.02 2.34
N THR A 37 2.91 0.11 2.77
CA THR A 37 3.48 -0.91 1.89
C THR A 37 2.46 -2.00 1.60
N ALA A 38 2.31 -2.37 0.33
CA ALA A 38 1.44 -3.45 -0.11
C ALA A 38 2.16 -4.36 -1.12
N ASN A 39 1.83 -5.64 -1.08
CA ASN A 39 2.22 -6.61 -2.10
C ASN A 39 1.00 -7.37 -2.68
N SER A 40 -0.21 -6.90 -2.37
CA SER A 40 -1.49 -7.42 -2.87
C SER A 40 -1.97 -6.72 -4.15
N PHE A 41 -1.08 -5.97 -4.82
CA PHE A 41 -1.36 -5.28 -6.06
C PHE A 41 -1.71 -6.27 -7.19
N THR A 42 -2.71 -5.92 -7.99
CA THR A 42 -3.09 -6.69 -9.18
C THR A 42 -3.72 -5.79 -10.22
N SER A 43 -3.30 -5.94 -11.48
CA SER A 43 -3.99 -5.38 -12.65
C SER A 43 -5.30 -6.13 -12.87
N VAL A 44 -6.41 -5.41 -13.01
CA VAL A 44 -7.76 -6.00 -13.10
C VAL A 44 -8.32 -5.90 -14.52
N SER A 45 -8.17 -4.74 -15.17
CA SER A 45 -8.71 -4.49 -16.51
C SER A 45 -7.86 -3.46 -17.25
N LEU A 46 -7.81 -3.57 -18.58
CA LEU A 46 -7.20 -2.57 -19.45
C LEU A 46 -8.22 -1.53 -19.92
N GLU A 47 -9.48 -1.93 -20.14
CA GLU A 47 -10.54 -1.05 -20.60
C GLU A 47 -11.87 -1.37 -19.86
N PRO A 48 -12.30 -0.51 -18.91
CA PRO A 48 -11.57 0.64 -18.38
C PRO A 48 -10.29 0.20 -17.63
N PRO A 49 -9.28 1.08 -17.48
CA PRO A 49 -8.05 0.75 -16.76
C PRO A 49 -8.33 0.62 -15.27
N LEU A 50 -8.23 -0.61 -14.75
CA LEU A 50 -8.50 -0.92 -13.34
C LEU A 50 -7.35 -1.69 -12.71
N LEU A 51 -7.08 -1.39 -11.45
CA LEU A 51 -6.20 -2.13 -10.56
C LEU A 51 -6.87 -2.32 -9.21
N LEU A 52 -6.35 -3.26 -8.41
CA LEU A 52 -6.81 -3.54 -7.06
C LEU A 52 -5.63 -3.67 -6.11
N VAL A 53 -5.82 -3.21 -4.88
CA VAL A 53 -4.94 -3.49 -3.73
C VAL A 53 -5.83 -3.83 -2.53
N CYS A 54 -5.42 -4.80 -1.72
CA CYS A 54 -6.13 -5.18 -0.50
C CYS A 54 -5.57 -4.44 0.72
N LEU A 55 -6.45 -3.77 1.47
CA LEU A 55 -6.11 -3.04 2.69
C LEU A 55 -6.44 -3.88 3.94
N SER A 56 -5.63 -3.74 4.99
CA SER A 56 -5.96 -4.30 6.30
C SER A 56 -7.02 -3.44 7.00
N LEU A 57 -8.06 -4.06 7.56
CA LEU A 57 -9.08 -3.32 8.33
C LEU A 57 -8.54 -2.73 9.65
N ASN A 58 -7.34 -3.11 10.07
CA ASN A 58 -6.71 -2.64 11.30
C ASN A 58 -5.67 -1.53 11.05
N MET A 59 -5.50 -1.06 9.82
CA MET A 59 -4.51 -0.01 9.52
C MET A 59 -4.95 1.36 10.04
N HIS A 60 -4.03 2.13 10.61
CA HIS A 60 -4.32 3.47 11.14
C HIS A 60 -4.83 4.45 10.08
N SER A 61 -4.33 4.34 8.84
CA SER A 61 -4.75 5.19 7.72
C SER A 61 -6.03 4.72 7.03
N LEU A 62 -6.72 3.69 7.54
CA LEU A 62 -7.96 3.17 6.93
C LEU A 62 -9.04 4.25 6.75
N PRO A 63 -9.27 5.18 7.70
CA PRO A 63 -10.27 6.23 7.52
C PRO A 63 -10.02 7.07 6.27
N ALA A 64 -8.76 7.46 6.03
CA ALA A 64 -8.38 8.25 4.84
C ALA A 64 -8.66 7.49 3.53
N PHE A 65 -8.35 6.18 3.49
CA PHE A 65 -8.61 5.37 2.30
C PHE A 65 -10.10 5.03 2.09
N ARG A 66 -10.94 5.11 3.13
CA ARG A 66 -12.39 4.91 2.99
C ARG A 66 -13.09 6.09 2.35
N THR A 67 -12.56 7.30 2.53
CA THR A 67 -13.17 8.54 2.04
C THR A 67 -12.40 9.19 0.89
N CYS A 68 -11.23 8.67 0.52
CA CYS A 68 -10.43 9.25 -0.55
C CYS A 68 -11.12 9.13 -1.92
N GLY A 69 -11.09 10.22 -2.70
CA GLY A 69 -11.46 10.19 -4.12
C GLY A 69 -10.34 9.70 -5.04
N HIS A 70 -9.08 9.81 -4.59
CA HIS A 70 -7.89 9.41 -5.35
C HIS A 70 -6.89 8.72 -4.42
N PHE A 71 -6.13 7.79 -4.98
CA PHE A 71 -4.95 7.21 -4.36
C PHE A 71 -3.90 6.95 -5.45
N ALA A 72 -2.65 6.85 -5.06
CA ALA A 72 -1.55 6.53 -5.97
C ALA A 72 -0.84 5.24 -5.55
N VAL A 73 -0.20 4.59 -6.53
CA VAL A 73 0.58 3.36 -6.35
C VAL A 73 1.97 3.59 -6.91
N SER A 74 2.99 3.54 -6.05
CA SER A 74 4.40 3.61 -6.45
C SER A 74 4.97 2.18 -6.41
N ILE A 75 5.44 1.66 -7.56
CA ILE A 75 6.10 0.35 -7.63
C ILE A 75 7.57 0.56 -7.25
N LEU A 76 8.04 -0.14 -6.21
CA LEU A 76 9.37 0.07 -5.67
C LEU A 76 10.44 -0.70 -6.47
N SER A 77 11.61 -0.08 -6.59
CA SER A 77 12.83 -0.72 -7.07
C SER A 77 13.52 -1.54 -5.97
N GLU A 78 14.48 -2.39 -6.36
CA GLU A 78 15.30 -3.18 -5.44
C GLU A 78 16.04 -2.31 -4.40
N GLN A 79 16.42 -1.09 -4.78
CA GLN A 79 17.17 -0.18 -3.91
C GLN A 79 16.29 0.50 -2.84
N GLN A 80 14.96 0.31 -2.88
CA GLN A 80 13.99 0.97 -1.98
C GLN A 80 13.46 0.03 -0.90
N GLN A 81 14.28 -0.92 -0.44
CA GLN A 81 13.91 -1.84 0.64
C GLN A 81 13.65 -1.10 1.97
N ASP A 82 14.41 -0.05 2.24
CA ASP A 82 14.24 0.83 3.40
C ASP A 82 12.89 1.57 3.38
N VAL A 83 12.50 2.09 2.22
CA VAL A 83 11.17 2.69 1.99
C VAL A 83 10.06 1.67 2.25
N SER A 84 10.18 0.47 1.68
CA SER A 84 9.25 -0.63 1.93
C SER A 84 9.09 -0.92 3.43
N ASN A 85 10.21 -1.03 4.16
CA ASN A 85 10.20 -1.31 5.59
C ASN A 85 9.56 -0.17 6.39
N LEU A 86 9.88 1.08 6.06
CA LEU A 86 9.34 2.27 6.70
C LEU A 86 7.82 2.35 6.55
N PHE A 87 7.31 2.18 5.33
CA PHE A 87 5.87 2.24 5.05
C PHE A 87 5.08 1.00 5.52
N ALA A 88 5.75 -0.09 5.87
CA ALA A 88 5.16 -1.24 6.56
C ALA A 88 5.12 -1.08 8.10
N SER A 89 5.95 -0.19 8.66
CA SER A 89 6.10 0.02 10.10
C SER A 89 5.05 1.00 10.68
N TYR A 90 4.80 0.96 11.99
CA TYR A 90 3.92 1.91 12.68
C TYR A 90 4.65 3.16 13.22
N MET A 91 5.92 3.36 12.88
CA MET A 91 6.79 4.30 13.60
C MET A 91 7.19 5.49 12.74
N GLY A 92 7.16 6.68 13.36
CA GLY A 92 7.72 7.91 12.82
C GLY A 92 6.92 8.56 11.69
N ASP A 93 7.40 9.72 11.24
CA ASP A 93 6.91 10.38 10.04
C ASP A 93 7.57 9.78 8.80
N ARG A 94 6.83 8.89 8.13
CA ARG A 94 7.26 8.15 6.93
C ARG A 94 7.61 9.08 5.77
N PHE A 95 6.86 10.17 5.64
CA PHE A 95 6.98 11.12 4.54
C PHE A 95 8.08 12.17 4.80
N ALA A 96 8.46 12.40 6.05
CA ALA A 96 9.66 13.21 6.37
C ALA A 96 10.97 12.48 6.02
N SER A 97 10.97 11.14 6.04
CA SER A 97 12.17 10.32 5.82
C SER A 97 12.27 9.74 4.41
N THR A 98 11.34 10.07 3.52
CA THR A 98 11.25 9.53 2.17
C THR A 98 11.13 10.69 1.18
N ARG A 99 11.86 10.63 0.05
CA ARG A 99 11.65 11.59 -1.03
C ARG A 99 10.34 11.25 -1.75
N TRP A 100 9.50 12.25 -1.98
CA TRP A 100 8.25 12.10 -2.72
C TRP A 100 7.87 13.42 -3.39
N HIS A 101 6.91 13.37 -4.31
CA HIS A 101 6.29 14.54 -4.91
C HIS A 101 4.80 14.30 -5.13
N ALA A 102 4.02 15.36 -5.35
CA ALA A 102 2.60 15.23 -5.65
C ALA A 102 2.36 14.99 -7.15
N ASP A 103 1.41 14.11 -7.48
CA ASP A 103 0.91 13.95 -8.85
C ASP A 103 -0.10 15.05 -9.24
N SER A 104 -0.71 14.93 -10.43
CA SER A 104 -1.72 15.88 -10.92
C SER A 104 -3.00 15.96 -10.08
N PHE A 105 -3.28 14.96 -9.25
CA PHE A 105 -4.40 14.92 -8.30
C PHE A 105 -3.94 15.25 -6.86
N GLY A 106 -2.68 15.64 -6.69
CA GLY A 106 -2.09 15.95 -5.40
C GLY A 106 -1.65 14.73 -4.59
N MET A 107 -1.76 13.50 -5.13
CA MET A 107 -1.44 12.28 -4.40
C MET A 107 0.08 12.07 -4.30
N PRO A 108 0.62 11.59 -3.16
CA PRO A 108 2.05 11.40 -3.01
C PRO A 108 2.59 10.26 -3.89
N LEU A 109 3.57 10.53 -4.75
CA LEU A 109 4.37 9.55 -5.48
C LEU A 109 5.77 9.47 -4.87
N ILE A 110 6.18 8.25 -4.55
CA ILE A 110 7.48 7.95 -3.92
C ILE A 110 8.56 7.78 -4.98
#